data_AF-A0A961PBZ2-F1
#
_entry.id   AF-A0A961PBZ2-F1
#
_cell.length_a   1.000
_cell.length_b   1.000
_cell.length_c   1.000
_cell.angle_alpha   90.00
_cell.angle_beta   90.00
_cell.angle_gamma   90.00
#
_symmetry.space_group_name_H-M   'P 1'
#
loop_
_entity.id
_entity.type
_entity.pdbx_description
1 polymer ?
#
loop_
_entity_poly.entity_id
_entity_poly.type
_entity_poly.pdbx_seq_one_letter_code
_entity_poly.pdbx_strand_id
1 'polypeptide(L)'
;TGEQTQKRIVNMLEKEGRITALPYGYRKLDTATGVNREPDPLTAPIVCRIFDEFASGMSAGAIIDRLNAEGIPSPQRSDWSRSTLRGNRTRNDGLLRNSTYAGRLVYNATSSVFEPGTGRRKVFETPEKRVEVFVPELQIVPDETYAAVQARLEETSQKVRSAGNASAAHRPRYLMNKLLVCAHCGRPYTIQAAGKYYCRNKARCGNRTPIARERIEARVFAALRSFLLSPELEARSDAILAAERRRLEGNDGKDELRDLRRRRTEAQTGLKGIMRAVEQGAPYGTFHDRAEQLSKEIEALDGQIDAIERARAAPRPTSSRALYSKVLDRMEQLLSDPEVLLDAHEHLATIIREVRLRPDPTAPDGMAAEILMDLGSLLSGAGYHGDFANRIAQDPQMTVGFWGSAPRRVHRRRAFGATGPRPRPAHGQARAFARLTSPASRPTAWGSRTNESPMSLAYGRPYLAIPGPSVIPDRVLNAMHVPAPNIYEGALEETVRGLVPDLRKVARTTADVAIYSCNGHGAWEAAASNMIRRGDKVLVLSTGRFAAGWGTVFERLGAVVETVDFGKRAPVALDRVEDALRADSAKAIKAVVVVHVDTATSVRNDIAGLRALMDTVGHPALLA
;
A
#
# COMPACT_ATOMS: atom_id res chain seq x y z
N THR A 1 24.04 -36.41 19.77
CA THR A 1 25.14 -36.36 18.78
C THR A 1 25.22 -35.02 18.03
N GLY A 2 24.13 -34.31 17.73
CA GLY A 2 24.20 -33.01 17.03
C GLY A 2 24.75 -31.82 17.85
N GLU A 3 24.46 -31.75 19.15
CA GLU A 3 24.84 -30.61 19.99
C GLU A 3 26.34 -30.52 20.29
N GLN A 4 27.02 -31.67 20.44
CA GLN A 4 28.48 -31.74 20.58
C GLN A 4 29.20 -31.31 19.30
N THR A 5 28.68 -31.68 18.12
CA THR A 5 29.21 -31.25 16.81
C THR A 5 29.07 -29.74 16.63
N GLN A 6 27.93 -29.16 17.04
CA GLN A 6 27.69 -27.73 16.96
C GLN A 6 28.64 -26.95 17.88
N LYS A 7 28.83 -27.38 19.14
CA LYS A 7 29.81 -26.80 20.06
C LYS A 7 31.25 -26.89 19.54
N ARG A 8 31.59 -27.97 18.81
CA ARG A 8 32.91 -28.13 18.19
C ARG A 8 33.14 -27.19 17.00
N ILE A 9 32.11 -26.95 16.18
CA ILE A 9 32.19 -26.02 15.04
C ILE A 9 32.25 -24.57 15.52
N VAL A 10 31.44 -24.20 16.52
CA VAL A 10 31.50 -22.86 17.14
C VAL A 10 32.89 -22.62 17.73
N ASN A 11 33.45 -23.58 18.48
CA ASN A 11 34.83 -23.48 18.98
C ASN A 11 35.89 -23.36 17.86
N MET A 12 35.78 -24.11 16.75
CA MET A 12 36.70 -23.99 15.61
C MET A 12 36.63 -22.61 14.93
N LEU A 13 35.45 -21.99 14.91
CA LEU A 13 35.26 -20.66 14.34
C LEU A 13 35.79 -19.58 15.28
N GLU A 14 35.42 -19.64 16.57
CA GLU A 14 35.76 -18.64 17.58
C GLU A 14 37.25 -18.65 17.95
N LYS A 15 37.89 -19.83 18.02
CA LYS A 15 39.28 -19.95 18.48
C LYS A 15 40.30 -20.08 17.37
N GLU A 16 39.91 -20.58 16.21
CA GLU A 16 40.85 -20.92 15.14
C GLU A 16 40.52 -20.25 13.79
N GLY A 17 39.37 -19.57 13.64
CA GLY A 17 38.99 -18.91 12.39
C GLY A 17 38.83 -19.86 11.20
N ARG A 18 38.55 -21.15 11.44
CA ARG A 18 38.55 -22.20 10.40
C ARG A 18 37.19 -22.38 9.74
N ILE A 19 37.17 -22.44 8.41
CA ILE A 19 35.95 -22.70 7.61
C ILE A 19 36.03 -23.99 6.78
N THR A 20 34.90 -24.65 6.61
CA THR A 20 34.77 -25.86 5.78
C THR A 20 34.56 -25.52 4.30
N ALA A 21 33.74 -24.51 4.00
CA ALA A 21 33.52 -24.04 2.64
C ALA A 21 34.78 -23.37 2.07
N LEU A 22 34.96 -23.43 0.76
CA LEU A 22 36.01 -22.72 0.03
C LEU A 22 35.36 -21.68 -0.89
N PRO A 23 35.19 -20.43 -0.42
CA PRO A 23 34.69 -19.35 -1.27
C PRO A 23 35.67 -19.07 -2.41
N TYR A 24 35.13 -18.67 -3.56
CA TYR A 24 35.94 -18.18 -4.69
C TYR A 24 36.73 -16.95 -4.28
N GLY A 25 37.99 -16.81 -4.69
CA GLY A 25 38.88 -15.76 -4.18
C GLY A 25 39.82 -16.22 -3.06
N TYR A 26 39.71 -17.47 -2.59
CA TYR A 26 40.59 -18.03 -1.57
C TYR A 26 41.15 -19.39 -1.99
N ARG A 27 42.35 -19.71 -1.51
CA ARG A 27 42.97 -21.03 -1.63
C ARG A 27 43.13 -21.70 -0.26
N LYS A 28 43.25 -23.03 -0.25
CA LYS A 28 43.45 -23.80 1.00
C LYS A 28 44.87 -23.62 1.52
N LEU A 29 45.00 -23.30 2.79
CA LEU A 29 46.25 -23.32 3.55
C LEU A 29 46.30 -24.62 4.37
N ASP A 30 47.41 -25.35 4.29
CA ASP A 30 47.59 -26.60 5.05
C ASP A 30 48.23 -26.31 6.41
N THR A 31 47.40 -25.86 7.35
CA THR A 31 47.80 -25.53 8.73
C THR A 31 47.08 -26.40 9.74
N ALA A 32 47.84 -26.86 10.74
CA ALA A 32 47.30 -27.62 11.88
C ALA A 32 46.47 -26.76 12.84
N THR A 33 46.76 -25.46 12.94
CA THR A 33 46.08 -24.49 13.81
C THR A 33 45.91 -23.13 13.10
N GLY A 34 44.92 -22.33 13.50
CA GLY A 34 44.64 -21.02 12.92
C GLY A 34 43.89 -21.07 11.58
N VAL A 35 43.82 -19.92 10.89
CA VAL A 35 43.05 -19.75 9.66
C VAL A 35 43.53 -20.74 8.60
N ASN A 36 42.60 -21.44 7.96
CA ASN A 36 42.90 -22.51 7.01
C ASN A 36 42.81 -22.06 5.54
N ARG A 37 42.67 -20.77 5.28
CA ARG A 37 42.53 -20.18 3.94
C ARG A 37 43.29 -18.87 3.88
N GLU A 38 43.73 -18.53 2.69
CA GLU A 38 44.32 -17.22 2.39
C GLU A 38 43.77 -16.70 1.05
N PRO A 39 43.75 -15.37 0.83
CA PRO A 39 43.39 -14.79 -0.45
C PRO A 39 44.21 -15.40 -1.59
N ASP A 40 43.52 -15.89 -2.63
CA ASP A 40 44.18 -16.41 -3.82
C ASP A 40 44.64 -15.24 -4.70
N PRO A 41 45.93 -15.11 -5.03
CA PRO A 41 46.44 -13.99 -5.83
C PRO A 41 45.79 -13.90 -7.22
N LEU A 42 45.24 -14.99 -7.76
CA LEU A 42 44.58 -15.00 -9.07
C LEU A 42 43.10 -14.63 -9.00
N THR A 43 42.37 -15.19 -8.03
CA THR A 43 40.90 -15.04 -7.98
C THR A 43 40.42 -13.97 -7.01
N ALA A 44 41.21 -13.57 -6.01
CA ALA A 44 40.84 -12.50 -5.07
C ALA A 44 40.67 -11.14 -5.78
N PRO A 45 41.55 -10.70 -6.70
CA PRO A 45 41.37 -9.43 -7.41
C PRO A 45 40.08 -9.38 -8.24
N ILE A 46 39.65 -10.53 -8.78
CA ILE A 46 38.39 -10.66 -9.53
C ILE A 46 37.20 -10.41 -8.60
N VAL A 47 37.23 -10.94 -7.37
CA VAL A 47 36.19 -10.67 -6.37
C VAL A 47 36.13 -9.18 -6.02
N CYS A 48 37.27 -8.56 -5.71
CA CYS A 48 37.33 -7.12 -5.39
C CYS A 48 36.73 -6.29 -6.53
N ARG A 49 37.15 -6.56 -7.78
CA ARG A 49 36.61 -5.91 -8.98
C ARG A 49 35.09 -6.07 -9.10
N ILE A 50 34.56 -7.27 -8.88
CA ILE A 50 33.11 -7.52 -8.94
C ILE A 50 32.36 -6.66 -7.91
N PHE A 51 32.90 -6.55 -6.69
CA PHE A 51 32.31 -5.72 -5.64
C PHE A 51 32.38 -4.22 -5.99
N ASP A 52 33.50 -3.73 -6.53
CA ASP A 52 33.66 -2.33 -6.93
C ASP A 52 32.79 -1.96 -8.14
N GLU A 53 32.72 -2.82 -9.17
CA GLU A 53 31.84 -2.63 -10.32
C GLU A 53 30.36 -2.62 -9.90
N PHE A 54 29.99 -3.47 -8.93
CA PHE A 54 28.64 -3.45 -8.39
C PHE A 54 28.39 -2.26 -7.46
N ALA A 55 29.35 -1.81 -6.67
CA ALA A 55 29.21 -0.63 -5.83
C ALA A 55 29.08 0.65 -6.67
N SER A 56 29.82 0.75 -7.78
CA SER A 56 29.81 1.90 -8.71
C SER A 56 28.59 1.98 -9.62
N GLY A 57 27.62 1.07 -9.49
CA GLY A 57 26.35 1.15 -10.20
C GLY A 57 26.19 0.20 -11.40
N MET A 58 27.19 -0.61 -11.76
CA MET A 58 27.00 -1.60 -12.82
C MET A 58 25.98 -2.67 -12.42
N SER A 59 25.17 -3.12 -13.38
CA SER A 59 24.17 -4.16 -13.08
C SER A 59 24.84 -5.53 -12.97
N ALA A 60 24.29 -6.42 -12.14
CA ALA A 60 24.77 -7.81 -12.06
C ALA A 60 24.74 -8.54 -13.40
N GLY A 61 23.86 -8.14 -14.34
CA GLY A 61 23.86 -8.68 -15.71
C GLY A 61 25.08 -8.22 -16.51
N ALA A 62 25.35 -6.91 -16.50
CA ALA A 62 26.49 -6.34 -17.21
C ALA A 62 27.84 -6.90 -16.71
N ILE A 63 27.98 -7.11 -15.40
CA ILE A 63 29.16 -7.73 -14.80
C ILE A 63 29.32 -9.17 -15.31
N ILE A 64 28.24 -9.96 -15.33
CA ILE A 64 28.27 -11.34 -15.85
C ILE A 64 28.66 -11.37 -17.33
N ASP A 65 28.03 -10.54 -18.15
CA ASP A 65 28.28 -10.51 -19.60
C ASP A 65 29.74 -10.16 -19.88
N ARG A 66 30.31 -9.23 -19.09
CA ARG A 66 31.72 -8.86 -19.18
C ARG A 66 32.65 -9.98 -18.74
N LEU A 67 32.43 -10.58 -17.57
CA LEU A 67 33.28 -11.68 -17.06
C LEU A 67 33.30 -12.87 -18.03
N ASN A 68 32.15 -13.19 -18.63
CA ASN A 68 32.05 -14.25 -19.63
C ASN A 68 32.75 -13.87 -20.94
N ALA A 69 32.64 -12.62 -21.40
CA ALA A 69 33.34 -12.13 -22.57
C ALA A 69 34.88 -12.13 -22.39
N GLU A 70 35.36 -11.88 -21.17
CA GLU A 70 36.77 -11.94 -20.80
C GLU A 70 37.27 -13.39 -20.57
N GLY A 71 36.39 -14.39 -20.65
CA GLY A 71 36.74 -15.80 -20.44
C GLY A 71 37.09 -16.14 -18.99
N ILE A 72 36.66 -15.33 -18.02
CA ILE A 72 36.96 -15.55 -16.60
C ILE A 72 36.06 -16.65 -16.04
N PRO A 73 36.61 -17.78 -15.55
CA PRO A 73 35.79 -18.90 -15.07
C PRO A 73 35.14 -18.57 -13.73
N SER A 74 33.88 -18.98 -13.57
CA SER A 74 33.14 -18.89 -12.31
C SER A 74 33.65 -19.93 -11.28
N PRO A 75 33.16 -19.90 -10.01
CA PRO A 75 33.58 -20.84 -8.97
C PRO A 75 33.38 -22.33 -9.31
N GLN A 76 32.44 -22.64 -10.20
CA GLN A 76 32.16 -24.00 -10.66
C GLN A 76 32.94 -24.38 -11.93
N ARG A 77 33.89 -23.53 -12.36
CA ARG A 77 34.65 -23.66 -13.61
C ARG A 77 33.74 -23.68 -14.86
N SER A 78 32.66 -22.90 -14.82
CA SER A 78 31.72 -22.66 -15.92
C SER A 78 31.51 -21.16 -16.14
N ASP A 79 30.66 -20.78 -17.08
CA ASP A 79 30.22 -19.39 -17.25
C ASP A 79 29.54 -18.83 -15.99
N TRP A 80 29.69 -17.53 -15.77
CA TRP A 80 29.01 -16.80 -14.74
C TRP A 80 27.51 -16.75 -14.99
N SER A 81 26.74 -16.93 -13.92
CA SER A 81 25.28 -16.90 -13.94
C SER A 81 24.72 -16.02 -12.83
N ARG A 82 23.48 -15.57 -12.99
CA ARG A 82 22.81 -14.69 -12.01
C ARG A 82 22.71 -15.33 -10.62
N SER A 83 22.51 -16.65 -10.56
CA SER A 83 22.50 -17.41 -9.31
C SER A 83 23.87 -17.47 -8.64
N THR A 84 24.96 -17.49 -9.42
CA THR A 84 26.32 -17.52 -8.85
C THR A 84 26.70 -16.17 -8.25
N LEU A 85 26.38 -15.08 -8.97
CA LEU A 85 26.77 -13.73 -8.54
C LEU A 85 25.85 -13.18 -7.42
N ARG A 86 24.52 -13.24 -7.60
CA ARG A 86 23.55 -12.73 -6.61
C ARG A 86 23.06 -13.80 -5.65
N GLY A 87 22.88 -15.03 -6.11
CA GLY A 87 22.26 -16.09 -5.30
C GLY A 87 20.86 -15.75 -4.79
N ASN A 88 20.46 -16.45 -3.74
CA ASN A 88 19.18 -16.45 -3.10
C ASN A 88 19.29 -15.79 -1.73
N ARG A 89 18.49 -14.75 -1.52
CA ARG A 89 18.45 -13.98 -0.28
C ARG A 89 18.20 -14.85 0.96
N THR A 90 17.23 -15.77 0.91
CA THR A 90 16.82 -16.59 2.07
C THR A 90 17.89 -17.60 2.47
N ARG A 91 18.69 -18.06 1.50
CA ARG A 91 19.83 -18.96 1.78
C ARG A 91 21.11 -18.19 2.08
N ASN A 92 21.05 -16.87 1.99
CA ASN A 92 22.19 -15.97 1.98
C ASN A 92 23.35 -16.50 1.12
N ASP A 93 23.01 -17.07 -0.05
CA ASP A 93 23.98 -17.64 -0.98
C ASP A 93 24.30 -16.64 -2.10
N GLY A 94 25.38 -16.91 -2.84
CA GLY A 94 25.89 -16.05 -3.89
C GLY A 94 27.08 -15.19 -3.47
N LEU A 95 27.92 -14.86 -4.44
CA LEU A 95 29.19 -14.18 -4.20
C LEU A 95 29.01 -12.81 -3.52
N LEU A 96 28.09 -11.97 -4.02
CA LEU A 96 27.87 -10.62 -3.48
C LEU A 96 27.28 -10.60 -2.06
N ARG A 97 26.79 -11.72 -1.53
CA ARG A 97 26.18 -11.83 -0.17
C ARG A 97 27.10 -12.50 0.85
N ASN A 98 28.25 -12.99 0.41
CA ASN A 98 29.13 -13.77 1.26
C ASN A 98 29.97 -12.85 2.16
N SER A 99 29.68 -12.87 3.46
CA SER A 99 30.36 -12.05 4.48
C SER A 99 31.83 -12.40 4.69
N THR A 100 32.29 -13.57 4.23
CA THR A 100 33.71 -13.96 4.33
C THR A 100 34.62 -12.96 3.61
N TYR A 101 34.15 -12.34 2.53
CA TYR A 101 34.91 -11.32 1.79
C TYR A 101 35.21 -10.06 2.62
N ALA A 102 34.36 -9.76 3.60
CA ALA A 102 34.53 -8.68 4.55
C ALA A 102 35.09 -9.18 5.91
N GLY A 103 35.79 -10.33 5.91
CA GLY A 103 36.41 -10.91 7.11
C GLY A 103 35.42 -11.49 8.13
N ARG A 104 34.13 -11.63 7.81
CA ARG A 104 33.09 -12.03 8.78
C ARG A 104 32.63 -13.46 8.55
N LEU A 105 32.99 -14.35 9.46
CA LEU A 105 32.56 -15.75 9.46
C LEU A 105 31.23 -15.88 10.19
N VAL A 106 30.20 -16.29 9.47
CA VAL A 106 28.84 -16.43 10.02
C VAL A 106 28.44 -17.90 10.04
N TYR A 107 28.05 -18.38 11.22
CA TYR A 107 27.55 -19.76 11.41
C TYR A 107 26.13 -19.75 11.98
N ASN A 108 25.36 -20.81 11.66
CA ASN A 108 23.96 -20.97 12.08
C ASN A 108 23.01 -19.81 11.72
N ALA A 109 23.34 -19.00 10.70
CA ALA A 109 22.44 -17.98 10.19
C ALA A 109 21.14 -18.57 9.60
N THR A 110 21.16 -19.83 9.15
CA THR A 110 19.98 -20.53 8.65
C THR A 110 19.90 -21.94 9.20
N SER A 111 18.68 -22.43 9.40
CA SER A 111 18.36 -23.82 9.71
C SER A 111 17.45 -24.38 8.63
N SER A 112 17.45 -25.70 8.46
CA SER A 112 16.60 -26.36 7.48
C SER A 112 15.76 -27.46 8.10
N VAL A 113 14.48 -27.51 7.74
CA VAL A 113 13.54 -28.59 8.10
C VAL A 113 13.08 -29.27 6.82
N PHE A 114 13.03 -30.59 6.84
CA PHE A 114 12.45 -31.39 5.77
C PHE A 114 10.95 -31.50 5.98
N GLU A 115 10.17 -31.16 4.96
CA GLU A 115 8.72 -31.32 5.01
C GLU A 115 8.34 -32.81 4.94
N PRO A 116 7.59 -33.35 5.93
CA PRO A 116 7.11 -34.72 5.89
C PRO A 116 6.21 -34.94 4.65
N GLY A 117 6.45 -36.02 3.90
CA GLY A 117 5.66 -36.42 2.73
C GLY A 117 6.19 -35.92 1.38
N THR A 118 6.80 -34.73 1.30
CA THR A 118 7.37 -34.21 0.04
C THR A 118 8.89 -34.36 -0.06
N GLY A 119 9.58 -34.54 1.08
CA GLY A 119 11.04 -34.59 1.16
C GLY A 119 11.72 -33.27 0.81
N ARG A 120 10.95 -32.18 0.61
CA ARG A 120 11.50 -30.88 0.24
C ARG A 120 12.15 -30.22 1.45
N ARG A 121 13.38 -29.75 1.26
CA ARG A 121 14.15 -29.02 2.27
C ARG A 121 13.75 -27.55 2.29
N LYS A 122 13.10 -27.10 3.36
CA LYS A 122 12.77 -25.69 3.60
C LYS A 122 13.83 -25.07 4.50
N VAL A 123 14.45 -24.00 4.03
CA VAL A 123 15.50 -23.25 4.74
C VAL A 123 14.88 -21.98 5.30
N PHE A 124 15.13 -21.68 6.58
CA PHE A 124 14.69 -20.46 7.26
C PHE A 124 15.84 -19.87 8.06
N GLU A 125 15.80 -18.56 8.30
CA GLU A 125 16.81 -17.84 9.08
C GLU A 125 16.68 -18.18 10.57
N THR A 126 17.81 -18.29 11.27
CA THR A 126 17.86 -18.55 12.72
C THR A 126 18.76 -17.55 13.44
N PRO A 127 18.30 -16.28 13.62
CA PRO A 127 19.12 -15.21 14.19
C PRO A 127 19.62 -15.53 15.61
N GLU A 128 18.81 -16.18 16.43
CA GLU A 128 19.13 -16.51 17.83
C GLU A 128 20.31 -17.48 18.00
N LYS A 129 20.63 -18.26 16.96
CA LYS A 129 21.73 -19.22 16.97
C LYS A 129 22.93 -18.73 16.18
N ARG A 130 22.83 -17.54 15.60
CA ARG A 130 23.84 -16.96 14.70
C ARG A 130 25.07 -16.59 15.52
N VAL A 131 26.21 -17.15 15.14
CA VAL A 131 27.52 -16.76 15.66
C VAL A 131 28.27 -16.05 14.54
N GLU A 132 28.83 -14.88 14.85
CA GLU A 132 29.63 -14.08 13.92
C GLU A 132 31.01 -13.83 14.53
N VAL A 133 32.07 -14.21 13.81
CA VAL A 133 33.46 -14.03 14.22
C VAL A 133 34.17 -13.22 13.14
N PHE A 134 34.89 -12.17 13.55
CA PHE A 134 35.70 -11.36 12.65
C PHE A 134 37.13 -11.91 12.57
N VAL A 135 37.60 -12.15 11.34
CA VAL A 135 38.91 -12.70 11.00
C VAL A 135 39.55 -11.78 9.95
N PRO A 136 40.39 -10.82 10.38
CA PRO A 136 40.99 -9.82 9.50
C PRO A 136 41.77 -10.41 8.32
N GLU A 137 42.43 -11.54 8.52
CA GLU A 137 43.27 -12.23 7.52
C GLU A 137 42.47 -12.73 6.31
N LEU A 138 41.15 -12.83 6.44
CA LEU A 138 40.26 -13.21 5.36
C LEU A 138 39.65 -12.01 4.64
N GLN A 139 39.82 -10.78 5.11
CA GLN A 139 39.21 -9.62 4.46
C GLN A 139 39.90 -9.29 3.13
N ILE A 140 39.15 -9.34 2.02
CA ILE A 140 39.60 -8.90 0.69
C ILE A 140 38.78 -7.74 0.14
N VAL A 141 37.58 -7.52 0.67
CA VAL A 141 36.70 -6.37 0.32
C VAL A 141 36.62 -5.44 1.54
N PRO A 142 36.88 -4.12 1.37
CA PRO A 142 36.69 -3.14 2.42
C PRO A 142 35.26 -3.12 2.95
N ASP A 143 35.11 -2.82 4.23
CA ASP A 143 33.80 -2.77 4.89
C ASP A 143 32.83 -1.79 4.22
N GLU A 144 33.34 -0.65 3.75
CA GLU A 144 32.56 0.36 3.05
C GLU A 144 31.99 -0.18 1.72
N THR A 145 32.83 -0.78 0.87
CA THR A 145 32.40 -1.39 -0.39
C THR A 145 31.40 -2.52 -0.12
N TYR A 146 31.68 -3.38 0.85
CA TYR A 146 30.78 -4.48 1.20
C TYR A 146 29.41 -3.97 1.68
N ALA A 147 29.39 -2.96 2.54
CA ALA A 147 28.16 -2.34 3.04
C ALA A 147 27.36 -1.67 1.91
N ALA A 148 28.02 -0.96 0.99
CA ALA A 148 27.39 -0.35 -0.18
C ALA A 148 26.72 -1.40 -1.09
N VAL A 149 27.40 -2.53 -1.33
CA VAL A 149 26.84 -3.66 -2.08
C VAL A 149 25.62 -4.27 -1.38
N GLN A 150 25.67 -4.49 -0.06
CA GLN A 150 24.52 -5.01 0.70
C GLN A 150 23.32 -4.05 0.65
N ALA A 151 23.57 -2.75 0.83
CA ALA A 151 22.53 -1.73 0.78
C ALA A 151 21.83 -1.73 -0.59
N ARG A 152 22.59 -1.77 -1.69
CA ARG A 152 22.06 -1.81 -3.06
C ARG A 152 21.27 -3.09 -3.35
N LEU A 153 21.73 -4.23 -2.84
CA LEU A 153 21.01 -5.50 -2.94
C LEU A 153 19.66 -5.47 -2.20
N GLU A 154 19.62 -4.83 -1.02
CA GLU A 154 18.40 -4.68 -0.23
C GLU A 154 17.43 -3.68 -0.87
N GLU A 155 17.92 -2.54 -1.37
CA GLU A 155 17.11 -1.56 -2.10
C GLU A 155 16.41 -2.18 -3.32
N THR A 156 17.15 -2.99 -4.09
CA THR A 156 16.59 -3.75 -5.21
C THR A 156 15.52 -4.74 -4.73
N SER A 157 15.75 -5.43 -3.61
CA SER A 157 14.77 -6.34 -3.01
C SER A 157 13.52 -5.60 -2.56
N GLN A 158 13.64 -4.40 -1.99
CA GLN A 158 12.52 -3.56 -1.57
C GLN A 158 11.69 -3.11 -2.77
N LYS A 159 12.33 -2.66 -3.86
CA LYS A 159 11.67 -2.32 -5.12
C LYS A 159 10.89 -3.49 -5.73
N VAL A 160 11.42 -4.71 -5.61
CA VAL A 160 10.73 -5.93 -6.06
C VAL A 160 9.54 -6.29 -5.16
N ARG A 161 9.67 -6.12 -3.84
CA ARG A 161 8.57 -6.36 -2.88
C ARG A 161 7.43 -5.36 -3.08
N SER A 162 7.74 -4.08 -3.24
CA SER A 162 6.72 -3.04 -3.49
C SER A 162 6.02 -3.23 -4.84
N ALA A 163 6.72 -3.74 -5.86
CA ALA A 163 6.14 -4.02 -7.17
C ALA A 163 5.43 -5.40 -7.27
N GLY A 164 5.49 -6.23 -6.23
CA GLY A 164 4.87 -7.56 -6.17
C GLY A 164 5.61 -8.67 -6.96
N ASN A 165 6.44 -8.34 -7.95
CA ASN A 165 7.36 -9.28 -8.60
C ASN A 165 8.51 -8.57 -9.34
N ALA A 166 9.57 -9.31 -9.65
CA ALA A 166 10.78 -8.77 -10.29
C ALA A 166 10.53 -8.23 -11.69
N SER A 167 9.59 -8.82 -12.44
CA SER A 167 9.23 -8.34 -13.78
C SER A 167 8.48 -7.01 -13.75
N ALA A 168 7.66 -6.78 -12.71
CA ALA A 168 6.91 -5.54 -12.50
C ALA A 168 7.82 -4.41 -11.98
N ALA A 169 8.86 -4.74 -11.22
CA ALA A 169 9.88 -3.79 -10.79
C ALA A 169 10.76 -3.26 -11.94
N HIS A 170 10.95 -4.06 -12.99
CA HIS A 170 11.78 -3.72 -14.15
C HIS A 170 10.99 -3.22 -15.38
N ARG A 171 9.65 -3.13 -15.31
CA ARG A 171 8.84 -2.71 -16.46
C ARG A 171 8.85 -1.17 -16.57
N PRO A 172 9.21 -0.60 -17.73
CA PRO A 172 9.05 0.84 -17.95
C PRO A 172 7.60 1.24 -17.69
N ARG A 173 7.40 2.21 -16.79
CA ARG A 173 6.08 2.75 -16.45
C ARG A 173 5.81 3.90 -17.40
N TYR A 174 4.74 3.79 -18.18
CA TYR A 174 4.34 4.80 -19.15
C TYR A 174 3.17 5.60 -18.61
N LEU A 175 3.16 6.89 -18.90
CA LEU A 175 2.24 7.86 -18.31
C LEU A 175 0.77 7.52 -18.57
N MET A 176 0.45 7.18 -19.83
CA MET A 176 -0.91 6.85 -20.28
C MET A 176 -1.25 5.35 -20.15
N ASN A 177 -0.41 4.59 -19.44
CA ASN A 177 -0.67 3.17 -19.19
C ASN A 177 -2.01 3.02 -18.44
N LYS A 178 -2.86 2.07 -18.85
CA LYS A 178 -4.20 1.82 -18.28
C LYS A 178 -5.27 2.93 -18.47
N LEU A 179 -4.93 4.12 -18.99
CA LEU A 179 -5.91 5.18 -19.29
C LEU A 179 -6.50 5.07 -20.71
N LEU A 180 -5.76 4.48 -21.66
CA LEU A 180 -6.17 4.36 -23.05
C LEU A 180 -7.13 3.18 -23.28
N VAL A 181 -8.32 3.44 -23.83
CA VAL A 181 -9.39 2.45 -24.05
C VAL A 181 -9.81 2.44 -25.53
N CYS A 182 -10.05 1.26 -26.10
CA CYS A 182 -10.54 1.13 -27.47
C CYS A 182 -12.04 1.41 -27.57
N ALA A 183 -12.43 2.45 -28.32
CA ALA A 183 -13.83 2.78 -28.56
C ALA A 183 -14.62 1.65 -29.26
N HIS A 184 -13.94 0.84 -30.09
CA HIS A 184 -14.58 -0.27 -30.82
C HIS A 184 -14.92 -1.49 -29.94
N CYS A 185 -14.12 -1.84 -28.92
CA CYS A 185 -14.34 -3.08 -28.15
C CYS A 185 -14.29 -2.90 -26.62
N GLY A 186 -14.10 -1.67 -26.13
CA GLY A 186 -14.02 -1.33 -24.71
C GLY A 186 -12.78 -1.87 -23.98
N ARG A 187 -11.88 -2.58 -24.66
CA ARG A 187 -10.68 -3.15 -24.02
C ARG A 187 -9.53 -2.14 -24.01
N PRO A 188 -8.63 -2.22 -23.00
CA PRO A 188 -7.53 -1.28 -22.86
C PRO A 188 -6.51 -1.44 -23.99
N TYR A 189 -5.80 -0.37 -24.28
CA TYR A 189 -4.57 -0.44 -25.06
C TYR A 189 -3.41 -0.93 -24.18
N THR A 190 -2.50 -1.66 -24.79
CA THR A 190 -1.29 -2.17 -24.17
C THR A 190 -0.10 -1.80 -25.02
N ILE A 191 0.98 -1.37 -24.38
CA ILE A 191 2.25 -1.06 -25.03
C ILE A 191 3.09 -2.33 -25.21
N GLN A 192 3.60 -2.52 -26.43
CA GLN A 192 4.60 -3.55 -26.73
C GLN A 192 6.01 -2.92 -26.71
N ALA A 193 7.07 -3.73 -26.72
CA ALA A 193 8.47 -3.27 -26.59
C ALA A 193 8.90 -2.19 -27.61
N ALA A 194 8.14 -1.99 -28.69
CA ALA A 194 8.40 -1.00 -29.74
C ALA A 194 7.79 0.41 -29.49
N GLY A 195 7.44 0.77 -28.24
CA GLY A 195 6.98 2.14 -27.90
C GLY A 195 5.60 2.53 -28.47
N LYS A 196 4.84 1.57 -29.00
CA LYS A 196 3.51 1.78 -29.60
C LYS A 196 2.42 1.11 -28.76
N TYR A 197 1.31 1.81 -28.61
CA TYR A 197 0.09 1.30 -28.00
C TYR A 197 -0.75 0.54 -29.04
N TYR A 198 -1.26 -0.62 -28.63
CA TYR A 198 -2.18 -1.44 -29.43
C TYR A 198 -3.40 -1.85 -28.62
N CYS A 199 -4.56 -1.96 -29.26
CA CYS A 199 -5.72 -2.58 -28.65
C CYS A 199 -5.36 -4.00 -28.17
N ARG A 200 -5.58 -4.31 -26.88
CA ARG A 200 -5.28 -5.63 -26.30
C ARG A 200 -5.99 -6.78 -27.03
N ASN A 201 -7.10 -6.48 -27.70
CA ASN A 201 -7.89 -7.45 -28.44
C ASN A 201 -7.78 -7.29 -29.96
N LYS A 202 -6.70 -6.71 -30.49
CA LYS A 202 -6.50 -6.50 -31.93
C LYS A 202 -6.70 -7.74 -32.80
N ALA A 203 -6.51 -8.95 -32.25
CA ALA A 203 -6.76 -10.21 -32.94
C ALA A 203 -8.24 -10.46 -33.25
N ARG A 204 -9.17 -9.94 -32.44
CA ARG A 204 -10.64 -10.13 -32.59
C ARG A 204 -11.41 -8.81 -32.70
N CYS A 205 -10.73 -7.67 -32.60
CA CYS A 205 -11.29 -6.34 -32.71
C CYS A 205 -11.03 -5.80 -34.12
N GLY A 206 -12.01 -5.09 -34.70
CA GLY A 206 -11.85 -4.39 -35.97
C GLY A 206 -10.84 -3.24 -35.91
N ASN A 207 -10.49 -2.78 -34.71
CA ASN A 207 -9.42 -1.81 -34.52
C ASN A 207 -8.04 -2.48 -34.46
N ARG A 208 -7.25 -2.22 -35.51
CA ARG A 208 -5.86 -2.68 -35.66
C ARG A 208 -4.83 -1.55 -35.67
N THR A 209 -5.28 -0.30 -35.57
CA THR A 209 -4.43 0.87 -35.74
C THR A 209 -3.55 1.09 -34.50
N PRO A 210 -2.22 1.07 -34.64
CA PRO A 210 -1.32 1.41 -33.54
C PRO A 210 -1.19 2.92 -33.39
N ILE A 211 -0.84 3.37 -32.19
CA ILE A 211 -0.47 4.77 -31.95
C ILE A 211 0.84 4.84 -31.16
N ALA A 212 1.77 5.71 -31.60
CA ALA A 212 3.04 5.94 -30.91
C ALA A 212 2.80 6.62 -29.57
N ARG A 213 3.55 6.21 -28.53
CA ARG A 213 3.42 6.73 -27.16
C ARG A 213 3.55 8.24 -27.13
N GLU A 214 4.64 8.75 -27.68
CA GLU A 214 5.01 10.17 -27.62
C GLU A 214 3.92 11.02 -28.31
N ARG A 215 3.35 10.50 -29.39
CA ARG A 215 2.29 11.20 -30.14
C ARG A 215 0.97 11.26 -29.38
N ILE A 216 0.53 10.16 -28.76
CA ILE A 216 -0.74 10.18 -28.00
C ILE A 216 -0.60 11.00 -26.72
N GLU A 217 0.54 10.93 -26.04
CA GLU A 217 0.81 11.73 -24.83
C GLU A 217 0.77 13.22 -25.16
N ALA A 218 1.55 13.68 -26.15
CA ALA A 218 1.57 15.09 -26.57
C ALA A 218 0.17 15.60 -26.99
N ARG A 219 -0.60 14.78 -27.71
CA ARG A 219 -1.96 15.13 -28.13
C ARG A 219 -2.89 15.31 -26.95
N VAL A 220 -2.91 14.37 -26.01
CA VAL A 220 -3.76 14.43 -24.80
C VAL A 220 -3.47 15.72 -24.01
N PHE A 221 -2.19 16.06 -23.81
CA PHE A 221 -1.81 17.29 -23.13
C PHE A 221 -2.27 18.55 -23.86
N ALA A 222 -2.08 18.60 -25.18
CA ALA A 222 -2.48 19.75 -25.98
C ALA A 222 -3.99 20.04 -25.86
N ALA A 223 -4.86 19.01 -25.87
CA ALA A 223 -6.29 19.26 -25.67
C ALA A 223 -6.66 19.60 -24.24
N LEU A 224 -6.03 18.98 -23.23
CA LEU A 224 -6.31 19.35 -21.84
C LEU A 224 -5.99 20.83 -21.62
N ARG A 225 -4.84 21.30 -22.11
CA ARG A 225 -4.46 22.71 -22.06
C ARG A 225 -5.46 23.60 -22.79
N SER A 226 -5.83 23.24 -24.03
CA SER A 226 -6.77 24.01 -24.83
C SER A 226 -8.17 24.09 -24.21
N PHE A 227 -8.64 23.00 -23.59
CA PHE A 227 -9.95 22.92 -22.97
C PHE A 227 -9.98 23.65 -21.62
N LEU A 228 -9.00 23.40 -20.76
CA LEU A 228 -8.94 24.01 -19.42
C LEU A 228 -8.73 25.53 -19.48
N LEU A 229 -8.06 26.04 -20.52
CA LEU A 229 -7.85 27.48 -20.73
C LEU A 229 -8.82 28.07 -21.77
N SER A 230 -9.95 27.41 -22.03
CA SER A 230 -10.96 27.90 -22.98
C SER A 230 -11.78 29.05 -22.38
N PRO A 231 -12.07 30.11 -23.15
CA PRO A 231 -12.87 31.24 -22.67
C PRO A 231 -14.25 30.83 -22.14
N GLU A 232 -14.87 29.80 -22.74
CA GLU A 232 -16.19 29.32 -22.34
C GLU A 232 -16.17 28.63 -20.97
N LEU A 233 -15.15 27.79 -20.71
CA LEU A 233 -14.99 27.13 -19.42
C LEU A 233 -14.59 28.12 -18.33
N GLU A 234 -13.74 29.09 -18.65
CA GLU A 234 -13.35 30.18 -17.75
C GLU A 234 -14.58 31.00 -17.36
N ALA A 235 -15.38 31.48 -18.32
CA ALA A 235 -16.58 32.26 -18.04
C ALA A 235 -17.59 31.51 -17.16
N ARG A 236 -17.83 30.23 -17.45
CA ARG A 236 -18.71 29.36 -16.64
C ARG A 236 -18.18 29.21 -15.20
N SER A 237 -16.89 28.97 -15.05
CA SER A 237 -16.26 28.69 -13.76
C SER A 237 -16.09 29.96 -12.91
N ASP A 238 -15.79 31.09 -13.54
CA ASP A 238 -15.74 32.40 -12.92
C ASP A 238 -17.13 32.86 -12.45
N ALA A 239 -18.20 32.55 -13.18
CA ALA A 239 -19.56 32.81 -12.73
C ALA A 239 -19.91 32.06 -11.44
N ILE A 240 -19.45 30.80 -11.31
CA ILE A 240 -19.61 29.98 -10.09
C ILE A 240 -18.78 30.57 -8.95
N LEU A 241 -17.52 30.95 -9.21
CA LEU A 241 -16.64 31.62 -8.24
C LEU A 241 -17.24 32.95 -7.74
N ALA A 242 -17.80 33.75 -8.64
CA ALA A 242 -18.43 35.03 -8.29
C ALA A 242 -19.72 34.83 -7.48
N ALA A 243 -20.53 33.82 -7.81
CA ALA A 243 -21.73 33.48 -7.04
C ALA A 243 -21.39 33.00 -5.62
N GLU A 244 -20.35 32.18 -5.48
CA GLU A 244 -19.89 31.70 -4.17
C GLU A 244 -19.28 32.83 -3.34
N ARG A 245 -18.52 33.73 -3.98
CA ARG A 245 -18.00 34.93 -3.33
C ARG A 245 -19.12 35.80 -2.75
N ARG A 246 -20.16 36.10 -3.54
CA ARG A 246 -21.33 36.86 -3.06
C ARG A 246 -22.05 36.16 -1.91
N ARG A 247 -22.16 34.83 -1.93
CA ARG A 247 -22.78 34.04 -0.85
C ARG A 247 -21.97 34.10 0.45
N LEU A 248 -20.65 33.95 0.35
CA LEU A 248 -19.74 34.00 1.51
C LEU A 248 -19.56 35.42 2.06
N GLU A 249 -19.69 36.44 1.22
CA GLU A 249 -19.70 37.85 1.65
C GLU A 249 -21.02 38.22 2.35
N GLY A 250 -22.15 37.60 1.99
CA GLY A 250 -23.45 37.79 2.63
C GLY A 250 -23.64 37.06 3.97
N ASN A 251 -22.79 36.07 4.28
CA ASN A 251 -22.80 35.33 5.55
C ASN A 251 -21.37 35.30 6.12
N ASP A 252 -20.86 36.47 6.54
CA ASP A 252 -19.48 36.59 7.01
C ASP A 252 -19.23 35.96 8.40
N GLY A 253 -20.26 35.35 8.98
CA GLY A 253 -20.25 34.65 10.25
C GLY A 253 -19.81 35.54 11.41
N LYS A 254 -19.74 36.87 11.27
CA LYS A 254 -19.22 37.75 12.32
C LYS A 254 -20.14 37.78 13.53
N ASP A 255 -21.44 37.85 13.32
CA ASP A 255 -22.42 37.86 14.41
C ASP A 255 -22.47 36.51 15.14
N GLU A 256 -22.40 35.40 14.39
CA GLU A 256 -22.31 34.05 14.94
C GLU A 256 -21.01 33.84 15.71
N LEU A 257 -19.87 34.26 15.15
CA LEU A 257 -18.57 34.20 15.81
C LEU A 257 -18.54 35.06 17.08
N ARG A 258 -19.21 36.23 17.07
CA ARG A 258 -19.37 37.08 18.26
C ARG A 258 -20.18 36.37 19.34
N ASP A 259 -21.29 35.72 18.98
CA ASP A 259 -22.12 34.96 19.92
C ASP A 259 -21.37 33.76 20.52
N LEU A 260 -20.71 32.97 19.68
CA LEU A 260 -19.93 31.80 20.12
C LEU A 260 -18.79 32.21 21.07
N ARG A 261 -18.06 33.28 20.74
CA ARG A 261 -16.99 33.81 21.62
C ARG A 261 -17.52 34.33 22.96
N ARG A 262 -18.70 34.96 22.97
CA ARG A 262 -19.38 35.39 24.20
C ARG A 262 -19.70 34.17 25.08
N ARG A 263 -20.40 33.18 24.53
CA ARG A 263 -20.77 31.94 25.25
C ARG A 263 -19.56 31.19 25.76
N ARG A 264 -18.48 31.15 24.98
CA ARG A 264 -17.20 30.54 25.40
C ARG A 264 -16.63 31.26 26.61
N THR A 265 -16.65 32.59 26.60
CA THR A 265 -16.15 33.43 27.71
C THR A 265 -17.00 33.25 28.97
N GLU A 266 -18.32 33.14 28.83
CA GLU A 266 -19.25 32.85 29.93
C GLU A 266 -18.95 31.47 30.54
N ALA A 267 -18.78 30.43 29.71
CA ALA A 267 -18.47 29.09 30.17
C ALA A 267 -17.09 29.02 30.87
N GLN A 268 -16.07 29.70 30.33
CA GLN A 268 -14.76 29.84 30.96
C GLN A 268 -14.81 30.55 32.31
N THR A 269 -15.62 31.61 32.42
CA THR A 269 -15.81 32.36 33.66
C THR A 269 -16.50 31.50 34.71
N GLY A 270 -17.51 30.73 34.31
CA GLY A 270 -18.18 29.76 35.17
C GLY A 270 -17.21 28.70 35.72
N LEU A 271 -16.36 28.14 34.85
CA LEU A 271 -15.39 27.13 35.26
C LEU A 271 -14.35 27.70 36.24
N LYS A 272 -13.83 28.90 35.98
CA LYS A 272 -12.94 29.62 36.90
C LYS A 272 -13.60 29.91 38.25
N GLY A 273 -14.89 30.28 38.25
CA GLY A 273 -15.66 30.50 39.48
C GLY A 273 -15.76 29.24 40.33
N ILE A 274 -15.99 28.09 39.71
CA ILE A 274 -16.01 26.79 40.41
C ILE A 274 -14.64 26.46 40.99
N MET A 275 -13.56 26.60 40.20
CA MET A 275 -12.20 26.34 40.69
C MET A 275 -11.87 27.22 41.91
N ARG A 276 -12.24 28.51 41.87
CA ARG A 276 -12.04 29.42 43.00
C ARG A 276 -12.81 29.02 44.26
N ALA A 277 -14.04 28.51 44.11
CA ALA A 277 -14.81 28.02 45.25
C ALA A 277 -14.16 26.77 45.88
N VAL A 278 -13.59 25.90 45.06
CA VAL A 278 -12.85 24.70 45.51
C VAL A 278 -11.58 25.09 46.25
N GLU A 279 -10.82 26.06 45.73
CA GLU A 279 -9.65 26.63 46.41
C GLU A 279 -9.99 27.24 47.78
N GLN A 280 -11.21 27.75 47.95
CA GLN A 280 -11.72 28.30 49.21
C GLN A 280 -12.26 27.23 50.18
N GLY A 281 -12.07 25.94 49.87
CA GLY A 281 -12.43 24.83 50.74
C GLY A 281 -13.82 24.22 50.47
N ALA A 282 -14.50 24.62 49.38
CA ALA A 282 -15.75 23.99 49.01
C ALA A 282 -15.49 22.56 48.47
N PRO A 283 -16.30 21.56 48.84
CA PRO A 283 -16.07 20.17 48.44
C PRO A 283 -16.25 20.02 46.93
N TYR A 284 -15.19 19.62 46.22
CA TYR A 284 -15.21 19.50 44.76
C TYR A 284 -16.34 18.59 44.22
N GLY A 285 -16.72 17.56 44.99
CA GLY A 285 -17.81 16.65 44.64
C GLY A 285 -19.15 17.34 44.38
N THR A 286 -19.43 18.51 44.96
CA THR A 286 -20.67 19.26 44.70
C THR A 286 -20.66 20.03 43.39
N PHE A 287 -19.49 20.27 42.80
CA PHE A 287 -19.34 21.05 41.57
C PHE A 287 -18.82 20.24 40.39
N HIS A 288 -18.44 18.97 40.59
CA HIS A 288 -17.87 18.09 39.59
C HIS A 288 -18.68 18.09 38.28
N ASP A 289 -19.97 17.79 38.34
CA ASP A 289 -20.82 17.66 37.15
C ASP A 289 -20.97 18.97 36.39
N ARG A 290 -21.04 20.10 37.12
CA ARG A 290 -21.12 21.42 36.50
C ARG A 290 -19.79 21.82 35.86
N ALA A 291 -18.66 21.50 36.48
CA ALA A 291 -17.33 21.73 35.92
C ALA A 291 -17.11 20.91 34.64
N GLU A 292 -17.52 19.64 34.65
CA GLU A 292 -17.46 18.77 33.48
C GLU A 292 -18.34 19.30 32.33
N GLN A 293 -19.56 19.74 32.64
CA GLN A 293 -20.47 20.34 31.64
C GLN A 293 -19.86 21.59 31.00
N LEU A 294 -19.32 22.50 31.81
CA LEU A 294 -18.68 23.73 31.32
C LEU A 294 -17.44 23.45 30.47
N SER A 295 -16.63 22.44 30.84
CA SER A 295 -15.47 22.03 30.04
C SER A 295 -15.87 21.49 28.67
N LYS A 296 -16.93 20.66 28.61
CA LYS A 296 -17.46 20.13 27.34
C LYS A 296 -18.05 21.24 26.47
N GLU A 297 -18.72 22.21 27.08
CA GLU A 297 -19.26 23.37 26.39
C GLU A 297 -18.15 24.24 25.77
N ILE A 298 -17.04 24.46 26.48
CA ILE A 298 -15.87 25.19 25.96
C ILE A 298 -15.27 24.47 24.75
N GLU A 299 -15.06 23.16 24.84
CA GLU A 299 -14.48 22.37 23.74
C GLU A 299 -15.38 22.40 22.49
N ALA A 300 -16.69 22.27 22.67
CA ALA A 300 -17.66 22.35 21.57
C ALA A 300 -17.68 23.75 20.91
N LEU A 301 -17.63 24.81 21.72
CA LEU A 301 -17.60 26.19 21.23
C LEU A 301 -16.29 26.51 20.52
N ASP A 302 -15.15 26.00 21.01
CA ASP A 302 -13.84 26.14 20.34
C ASP A 302 -13.83 25.46 18.97
N GLY A 303 -14.38 24.24 18.88
CA GLY A 303 -14.52 23.56 17.59
C GLY A 303 -15.37 24.33 16.57
N GLN A 304 -16.44 24.99 17.02
CA GLN A 304 -17.31 25.82 16.17
C GLN A 304 -16.61 27.12 15.72
N ILE A 305 -15.90 27.79 16.64
CA ILE A 305 -15.10 28.99 16.35
C ILE A 305 -14.02 28.68 15.31
N ASP A 306 -13.24 27.61 15.52
CA ASP A 306 -12.16 27.20 14.62
C ASP A 306 -12.67 26.82 13.23
N ALA A 307 -13.86 26.22 13.13
CA ALA A 307 -14.46 25.90 11.85
C ALA A 307 -14.81 27.16 11.05
N ILE A 308 -15.44 28.14 11.70
CA ILE A 308 -15.82 29.41 11.08
C ILE A 308 -14.58 30.23 10.70
N GLU A 309 -13.57 30.29 11.57
CA GLU A 309 -12.33 31.03 11.30
C GLU A 309 -11.52 30.42 10.15
N ARG A 310 -11.40 29.08 10.08
CA ARG A 310 -10.76 28.39 8.95
C ARG A 310 -11.49 28.63 7.63
N ALA A 311 -12.82 28.60 7.63
CA ALA A 311 -13.62 28.91 6.44
C ALA A 311 -13.41 30.36 5.96
N ARG A 312 -13.18 31.30 6.90
CA ARG A 312 -12.88 32.70 6.59
C ARG A 312 -11.45 32.93 6.10
N ALA A 313 -10.48 32.17 6.62
CA ALA A 313 -9.06 32.29 6.27
C ALA A 313 -8.64 31.52 5.01
N ALA A 314 -9.48 30.62 4.49
CA ALA A 314 -9.18 29.82 3.30
C ALA A 314 -8.87 30.72 2.08
N PRO A 315 -7.76 30.48 1.33
CA PRO A 315 -7.42 31.24 0.14
C PRO A 315 -8.53 31.16 -0.90
N ARG A 316 -9.09 32.31 -1.28
CA ARG A 316 -10.13 32.39 -2.31
C ARG A 316 -9.47 32.61 -3.67
N PRO A 317 -9.63 31.71 -4.64
CA PRO A 317 -9.04 31.91 -5.96
C PRO A 317 -9.63 33.14 -6.65
N THR A 318 -8.75 33.95 -7.25
CA THR A 318 -9.12 35.23 -7.89
C THR A 318 -9.81 35.03 -9.24
N SER A 319 -9.42 33.99 -9.99
CA SER A 319 -10.04 33.53 -11.23
C SER A 319 -9.80 32.03 -11.46
N SER A 320 -10.68 31.40 -12.24
CA SER A 320 -10.56 30.00 -12.68
C SER A 320 -9.35 29.78 -13.59
N ARG A 321 -9.00 30.75 -14.43
CA ARG A 321 -7.80 30.70 -15.30
C ARG A 321 -6.49 30.52 -14.52
N ALA A 322 -6.31 31.28 -13.44
CA ALA A 322 -5.12 31.15 -12.59
C ALA A 322 -5.05 29.78 -11.91
N LEU A 323 -6.21 29.23 -11.56
CA LEU A 323 -6.33 27.89 -10.98
C LEU A 323 -5.95 26.81 -12.00
N TYR A 324 -6.53 26.84 -13.19
CA TYR A 324 -6.24 25.87 -14.25
C TYR A 324 -4.79 25.91 -14.72
N SER A 325 -4.20 27.11 -14.79
CA SER A 325 -2.79 27.29 -15.15
C SER A 325 -1.87 26.58 -14.15
N LYS A 326 -2.09 26.74 -12.84
CA LYS A 326 -1.31 26.04 -11.81
C LYS A 326 -1.39 24.52 -11.91
N VAL A 327 -2.56 23.99 -12.28
CA VAL A 327 -2.73 22.54 -12.46
C VAL A 327 -1.94 22.05 -13.68
N LEU A 328 -2.01 22.79 -14.79
CA LEU A 328 -1.24 22.49 -15.99
C LEU A 328 0.27 22.57 -15.77
N ASP A 329 0.75 23.60 -15.07
CA ASP A 329 2.18 23.78 -14.74
C ASP A 329 2.69 22.62 -13.89
N ARG A 330 1.91 22.19 -12.88
CA ARG A 330 2.24 21.02 -12.04
C ARG A 330 2.28 19.74 -12.87
N MET A 331 1.35 19.56 -13.80
CA MET A 331 1.36 18.40 -14.70
C MET A 331 2.59 18.42 -15.62
N GLU A 332 2.95 19.58 -16.18
CA GLU A 332 4.11 19.74 -17.05
C GLU A 332 5.45 19.52 -16.32
N GLN A 333 5.55 19.93 -15.06
CA GLN A 333 6.69 19.61 -14.19
C GLN A 333 6.81 18.11 -13.92
N LEU A 334 5.70 17.43 -13.62
CA LEU A 334 5.66 15.98 -13.37
C LEU A 334 6.02 15.13 -14.61
N LEU A 335 5.86 15.68 -15.81
CA LEU A 335 6.26 15.04 -17.08
C LEU A 335 7.75 15.16 -17.38
N SER A 336 8.40 16.17 -16.82
CA SER A 336 9.78 16.51 -17.13
C SER A 336 10.79 15.69 -16.31
N ASP A 337 10.33 14.95 -15.29
CA ASP A 337 11.16 14.16 -14.39
C ASP A 337 10.87 12.64 -14.48
N PRO A 338 11.81 11.82 -15.00
CA PRO A 338 11.68 10.37 -15.09
C PRO A 338 11.52 9.63 -13.75
N GLU A 339 12.00 10.20 -12.63
CA GLU A 339 11.92 9.58 -11.30
C GLU A 339 10.49 9.68 -10.71
N VAL A 340 9.68 10.64 -11.19
CA VAL A 340 8.34 10.98 -10.66
C VAL A 340 7.20 10.37 -11.51
N LEU A 341 7.52 9.53 -12.49
CA LEU A 341 6.57 8.90 -13.43
C LEU A 341 5.44 8.11 -12.74
N LEU A 342 5.66 7.60 -11.53
CA LEU A 342 4.63 6.92 -10.75
C LEU A 342 3.59 7.90 -10.21
N ASP A 343 4.05 8.98 -9.58
CA ASP A 343 3.19 10.01 -8.99
C ASP A 343 2.45 10.78 -10.09
N ALA A 344 3.11 11.00 -11.23
CA ALA A 344 2.49 11.60 -12.42
C ALA A 344 1.33 10.76 -12.97
N HIS A 345 1.48 9.43 -13.01
CA HIS A 345 0.42 8.53 -13.47
C HIS A 345 -0.77 8.51 -12.50
N GLU A 346 -0.51 8.40 -11.20
CA GLU A 346 -1.56 8.43 -10.18
C GLU A 346 -2.31 9.76 -10.20
N HIS A 347 -1.59 10.88 -10.34
CA HIS A 347 -2.20 12.21 -10.46
C HIS A 347 -3.01 12.37 -11.75
N LEU A 348 -2.56 11.82 -12.89
CA LEU A 348 -3.34 11.84 -14.13
C LEU A 348 -4.60 10.97 -14.04
N ALA A 349 -4.54 9.84 -13.33
CA ALA A 349 -5.67 8.95 -13.17
C ALA A 349 -6.79 9.52 -12.26
N THR A 350 -6.49 10.52 -11.43
CA THR A 350 -7.54 11.25 -10.70
C THR A 350 -8.27 12.27 -11.58
N ILE A 351 -7.59 12.79 -12.60
CA ILE A 351 -8.10 13.84 -13.50
C ILE A 351 -8.81 13.22 -14.71
N ILE A 352 -8.12 12.29 -15.37
CA ILE A 352 -8.54 11.62 -16.60
C ILE A 352 -9.09 10.25 -16.21
N ARG A 353 -10.39 10.06 -16.42
CA ARG A 353 -11.04 8.78 -16.19
C ARG A 353 -10.62 7.76 -17.24
N GLU A 354 -10.69 8.15 -18.51
CA GLU A 354 -10.24 7.33 -19.64
C GLU A 354 -10.05 8.19 -20.89
N VAL A 355 -9.21 7.71 -21.82
CA VAL A 355 -9.05 8.27 -23.16
C VAL A 355 -9.52 7.22 -24.17
N ARG A 356 -10.66 7.45 -24.81
CA ARG A 356 -11.24 6.55 -25.81
C ARG A 356 -10.61 6.82 -27.17
N LEU A 357 -10.05 5.78 -27.78
CA LEU A 357 -9.39 5.82 -29.07
C LEU A 357 -10.21 5.09 -30.13
N ARG A 358 -10.51 5.77 -31.24
CA ARG A 358 -11.26 5.24 -32.39
C ARG A 358 -10.43 5.40 -33.67
N PRO A 359 -10.30 4.37 -34.51
CA PRO A 359 -9.72 4.52 -35.85
C PRO A 359 -10.48 5.56 -36.66
N ASP A 360 -9.75 6.52 -37.22
CA ASP A 360 -10.30 7.56 -38.07
C ASP A 360 -9.23 7.99 -39.09
N PRO A 361 -9.37 7.62 -40.38
CA PRO A 361 -8.39 7.97 -41.42
C PRO A 361 -8.20 9.47 -41.62
N THR A 362 -9.18 10.28 -41.18
CA THR A 362 -9.15 11.75 -41.31
C THR A 362 -8.52 12.44 -40.10
N ALA A 363 -8.32 11.70 -38.99
CA ALA A 363 -7.68 12.22 -37.79
C ALA A 363 -6.14 12.05 -37.86
N PRO A 364 -5.38 12.92 -37.17
CA PRO A 364 -3.93 12.74 -37.02
C PRO A 364 -3.57 11.33 -36.53
N ASP A 365 -2.53 10.74 -37.11
CA ASP A 365 -2.07 9.36 -36.85
C ASP A 365 -3.11 8.27 -37.13
N GLY A 366 -4.18 8.58 -37.87
CA GLY A 366 -5.26 7.63 -38.20
C GLY A 366 -6.16 7.29 -37.02
N MET A 367 -6.15 8.10 -35.95
CA MET A 367 -6.82 7.83 -34.69
C MET A 367 -7.50 9.07 -34.13
N ALA A 368 -8.81 9.03 -33.98
CA ALA A 368 -9.57 9.97 -33.15
C ALA A 368 -9.44 9.60 -31.66
N ALA A 369 -9.41 10.61 -30.81
CA ALA A 369 -9.33 10.46 -29.36
C ALA A 369 -10.45 11.26 -28.69
N GLU A 370 -10.94 10.74 -27.57
CA GLU A 370 -11.95 11.38 -26.74
C GLU A 370 -11.53 11.23 -25.28
N ILE A 371 -11.28 12.35 -24.60
CA ILE A 371 -10.87 12.37 -23.20
C ILE A 371 -12.11 12.51 -22.34
N LEU A 372 -12.33 11.56 -21.44
CA LEU A 372 -13.34 11.66 -20.41
C LEU A 372 -12.67 12.05 -19.10
N MET A 373 -13.04 13.21 -18.57
CA MET A 373 -12.46 13.75 -17.34
C MET A 373 -13.51 14.22 -16.34
N ASP A 374 -13.08 14.34 -15.08
CA ASP A 374 -13.88 14.88 -13.98
C ASP A 374 -13.23 16.17 -13.45
N LEU A 375 -13.88 17.31 -13.71
CA LEU A 375 -13.41 18.63 -13.31
C LEU A 375 -13.48 18.82 -11.78
N GLY A 376 -14.39 18.14 -11.09
CA GLY A 376 -14.47 18.19 -9.62
C GLY A 376 -13.27 17.50 -8.96
N SER A 377 -12.86 16.37 -9.52
CA SER A 377 -11.65 15.65 -9.09
C SER A 377 -10.37 16.43 -9.39
N LEU A 378 -10.31 17.15 -10.52
CA LEU A 378 -9.21 18.09 -10.85
C LEU A 378 -9.03 19.17 -9.77
N LEU A 379 -10.13 19.80 -9.36
CA LEU A 379 -10.11 20.86 -8.34
C LEU A 379 -9.74 20.33 -6.95
N SER A 380 -10.27 19.15 -6.61
CA SER A 380 -9.96 18.47 -5.34
C SER A 380 -8.48 18.06 -5.26
N GLY A 381 -7.91 17.55 -6.37
CA GLY A 381 -6.48 17.22 -6.47
C GLY A 381 -5.54 18.44 -6.44
N ALA A 382 -6.07 19.63 -6.75
CA ALA A 382 -5.37 20.91 -6.65
C ALA A 382 -5.52 21.60 -5.28
N GLY A 383 -6.13 20.92 -4.29
CA GLY A 383 -6.28 21.42 -2.92
C GLY A 383 -7.56 22.23 -2.65
N TYR A 384 -8.51 22.24 -3.58
CA TYR A 384 -9.81 22.90 -3.41
C TYR A 384 -10.86 21.88 -2.97
N HIS A 385 -11.25 21.92 -1.70
CA HIS A 385 -12.22 21.00 -1.11
C HIS A 385 -13.59 21.65 -0.85
N GLY A 386 -14.63 20.82 -0.69
CA GLY A 386 -15.95 21.23 -0.19
C GLY A 386 -16.98 21.61 -1.27
N ASP A 387 -17.95 22.44 -0.87
CA ASP A 387 -19.13 22.82 -1.67
C ASP A 387 -18.79 23.41 -3.05
N PHE A 388 -17.63 24.07 -3.16
CA PHE A 388 -17.12 24.65 -4.40
C PHE A 388 -16.77 23.57 -5.45
N ALA A 389 -15.95 22.58 -5.07
CA ALA A 389 -15.62 21.46 -5.95
C ALA A 389 -16.88 20.67 -6.34
N ASN A 390 -17.80 20.45 -5.39
CA ASN A 390 -19.06 19.76 -5.64
C ASN A 390 -20.00 20.51 -6.60
N ARG A 391 -20.03 21.85 -6.58
CA ARG A 391 -20.88 22.65 -7.47
C ARG A 391 -20.32 22.79 -8.88
N ILE A 392 -18.99 22.84 -9.03
CA ILE A 392 -18.35 22.70 -10.35
C ILE A 392 -18.55 21.28 -10.89
N ALA A 393 -18.55 20.26 -10.02
CA ALA A 393 -18.79 18.86 -10.36
C ALA A 393 -20.24 18.50 -10.72
N GLN A 394 -21.22 19.42 -10.64
CA GLN A 394 -22.63 19.14 -10.97
C GLN A 394 -22.88 18.79 -12.44
N ASP A 395 -21.83 18.78 -13.29
CA ASP A 395 -21.83 18.21 -14.63
C ASP A 395 -20.72 17.12 -14.69
N PRO A 396 -20.98 15.91 -14.20
CA PRO A 396 -19.93 14.99 -13.71
C PRO A 396 -19.10 14.29 -14.80
N GLN A 397 -19.25 14.66 -16.07
CA GLN A 397 -18.47 14.10 -17.18
C GLN A 397 -18.26 15.16 -18.25
N MET A 398 -17.04 15.67 -18.34
CA MET A 398 -16.62 16.52 -19.44
C MET A 398 -15.92 15.66 -20.49
N THR A 399 -16.41 15.77 -21.72
CA THR A 399 -15.83 15.12 -22.88
C THR A 399 -15.03 16.14 -23.67
N VAL A 400 -13.73 15.90 -23.81
CA VAL A 400 -12.87 16.67 -24.71
C VAL A 400 -12.55 15.80 -25.93
N GLY A 401 -13.21 16.09 -27.05
CA GLY A 401 -13.07 15.35 -28.30
C GLY A 401 -12.00 15.94 -29.22
N PHE A 402 -11.26 15.08 -29.93
CA PHE A 402 -10.37 15.47 -31.01
C PHE A 402 -10.98 15.04 -32.35
N TRP A 403 -11.60 16.00 -33.04
CA TRP A 403 -12.10 15.90 -34.42
C TRP A 403 -13.16 14.78 -34.65
N GLY A 404 -14.29 15.18 -35.23
CA GLY A 404 -15.39 14.29 -35.58
C GLY A 404 -16.44 14.16 -34.47
N SER A 405 -17.43 15.05 -34.55
CA SER A 405 -18.69 15.18 -33.79
C SER A 405 -18.65 15.94 -32.45
N ALA A 406 -19.55 16.94 -32.36
CA ALA A 406 -19.77 17.83 -31.23
C ALA A 406 -20.01 17.07 -29.91
N PRO A 407 -19.68 17.68 -28.74
CA PRO A 407 -19.89 17.05 -27.44
C PRO A 407 -21.36 16.66 -27.26
N ARG A 408 -21.66 15.36 -27.30
CA ARG A 408 -22.99 14.85 -26.96
C ARG A 408 -23.10 14.78 -25.44
N ARG A 409 -23.99 15.58 -24.85
CA ARG A 409 -24.46 15.36 -23.47
C ARG A 409 -24.94 13.92 -23.36
N VAL A 410 -24.32 13.14 -22.47
CA VAL A 410 -24.78 11.80 -22.14
C VAL A 410 -26.07 11.94 -21.31
N HIS A 411 -27.23 11.90 -21.97
CA HIS A 411 -28.50 11.82 -21.26
C HIS A 411 -28.58 10.53 -20.44
N ARG A 412 -28.90 10.67 -19.15
CA ARG A 412 -29.24 9.57 -18.23
C ARG A 412 -30.19 8.60 -18.93
N ARG A 413 -29.78 7.34 -19.09
CA ARG A 413 -30.72 6.25 -19.40
C ARG A 413 -31.72 6.16 -18.25
N ARG A 414 -32.98 6.52 -18.51
CA ARG A 414 -34.10 6.21 -17.62
C ARG A 414 -34.21 4.69 -17.52
N ALA A 415 -34.31 4.20 -16.29
CA ALA A 415 -34.68 2.83 -15.99
C ALA A 415 -36.08 2.56 -16.56
N PHE A 416 -36.21 1.52 -17.38
CA PHE A 416 -37.52 1.00 -17.77
C PHE A 416 -38.08 0.20 -16.59
N GLY A 417 -39.10 0.76 -15.94
CA GLY A 417 -39.98 0.06 -15.01
C GLY A 417 -40.95 -0.84 -15.77
N ALA A 418 -41.30 -1.95 -15.13
CA ALA A 418 -42.25 -2.94 -15.59
C ALA A 418 -43.70 -2.43 -15.57
N THR A 419 -44.46 -2.70 -16.62
CA THR A 419 -45.94 -2.85 -16.58
C THR A 419 -46.44 -3.69 -17.76
N GLY A 420 -47.29 -4.68 -17.49
CA GLY A 420 -48.39 -5.09 -18.39
C GLY A 420 -48.22 -6.36 -19.27
N PRO A 421 -49.26 -7.22 -19.37
CA PRO A 421 -49.16 -8.59 -19.89
C PRO A 421 -49.28 -8.68 -21.42
N ARG A 422 -48.64 -9.69 -22.02
CA ARG A 422 -48.81 -10.03 -23.44
C ARG A 422 -49.95 -11.04 -23.66
N PRO A 423 -50.81 -10.86 -24.68
CA PRO A 423 -51.83 -11.84 -25.04
C PRO A 423 -51.26 -12.94 -25.95
N ARG A 424 -51.85 -14.14 -25.88
CA ARG A 424 -51.80 -15.19 -26.93
C ARG A 424 -52.79 -14.85 -28.05
N PRO A 425 -52.52 -15.24 -29.30
CA PRO A 425 -53.11 -16.45 -29.92
C PRO A 425 -52.10 -17.16 -30.86
N ALA A 426 -52.38 -18.19 -31.65
CA ALA A 426 -53.16 -19.43 -31.60
C ALA A 426 -52.91 -20.14 -32.97
N HIS A 427 -52.67 -21.45 -32.93
CA HIS A 427 -52.88 -22.50 -33.96
C HIS A 427 -52.45 -22.36 -35.44
N GLY A 428 -51.80 -23.44 -35.94
CA GLY A 428 -52.19 -24.07 -37.22
C GLY A 428 -51.08 -24.57 -38.15
N GLN A 429 -50.82 -25.91 -38.12
CA GLN A 429 -50.66 -26.88 -39.25
C GLN A 429 -49.81 -26.51 -40.50
N ALA A 430 -49.08 -27.36 -41.23
CA ALA A 430 -48.73 -28.80 -41.26
C ALA A 430 -47.74 -29.06 -42.44
N ARG A 431 -46.94 -30.16 -42.36
CA ARG A 431 -46.32 -30.97 -43.46
C ARG A 431 -45.32 -30.25 -44.42
N ALA A 432 -44.35 -30.86 -45.13
CA ALA A 432 -44.06 -32.24 -45.53
C ALA A 432 -42.54 -32.44 -45.85
N PHE A 433 -42.17 -33.71 -45.99
CA PHE A 433 -40.86 -34.29 -46.36
C PHE A 433 -40.50 -34.19 -47.87
N ALA A 434 -39.22 -34.55 -48.18
CA ALA A 434 -38.60 -34.98 -49.47
C ALA A 434 -37.87 -33.88 -50.28
N ARG A 435 -36.70 -34.08 -50.92
CA ARG A 435 -35.78 -35.21 -51.16
C ARG A 435 -34.46 -34.66 -51.77
N LEU A 436 -33.33 -35.31 -51.45
CA LEU A 436 -32.16 -35.72 -52.28
C LEU A 436 -31.63 -34.76 -53.38
N THR A 437 -30.33 -34.45 -53.46
CA THR A 437 -29.27 -35.36 -53.98
C THR A 437 -27.85 -34.77 -53.80
N SER A 438 -26.87 -35.68 -53.70
CA SER A 438 -25.42 -35.54 -53.41
C SER A 438 -24.58 -35.10 -54.65
N PRO A 439 -23.24 -34.86 -54.61
CA PRO A 439 -22.24 -35.80 -54.09
C PRO A 439 -21.00 -35.25 -53.34
N ALA A 440 -20.63 -36.02 -52.32
CA ALA A 440 -19.30 -36.49 -51.93
C ALA A 440 -18.03 -35.82 -52.49
N SER A 441 -17.23 -35.26 -51.58
CA SER A 441 -15.76 -35.39 -51.63
C SER A 441 -15.26 -35.90 -50.27
N ARG A 442 -14.33 -36.86 -50.33
CA ARG A 442 -13.85 -37.73 -49.24
C ARG A 442 -13.12 -36.97 -48.12
N PRO A 443 -13.16 -37.46 -46.87
CA PRO A 443 -12.37 -36.92 -45.77
C PRO A 443 -10.92 -37.40 -45.87
N THR A 444 -9.98 -36.48 -46.08
CA THR A 444 -8.56 -36.75 -45.91
C THR A 444 -8.19 -36.71 -44.43
N ALA A 445 -7.72 -37.85 -43.94
CA ALA A 445 -6.80 -38.05 -42.82
C ALA A 445 -6.99 -37.15 -41.58
N TRP A 446 -7.57 -37.73 -40.54
CA TRP A 446 -7.35 -37.32 -39.15
C TRP A 446 -5.86 -37.35 -38.81
N GLY A 447 -5.18 -36.24 -39.06
CA GLY A 447 -3.90 -35.95 -38.42
C GLY A 447 -4.17 -35.66 -36.95
N SER A 448 -3.75 -36.59 -36.10
CA SER A 448 -3.67 -36.45 -34.65
C SER A 448 -2.82 -35.22 -34.29
N ARG A 449 -3.45 -34.04 -34.21
CA ARG A 449 -2.93 -32.95 -33.40
C ARG A 449 -3.49 -33.15 -32.00
N THR A 450 -2.65 -33.72 -31.14
CA THR A 450 -2.75 -33.56 -29.70
C THR A 450 -2.82 -32.07 -29.40
N ASN A 451 -4.04 -31.53 -29.32
CA ASN A 451 -4.29 -30.18 -28.86
C ASN A 451 -4.16 -30.16 -27.34
N GLU A 452 -2.96 -30.43 -26.84
CA GLU A 452 -2.55 -29.96 -25.52
C GLU A 452 -2.16 -28.50 -25.66
N SER A 453 -3.16 -27.65 -25.88
CA SER A 453 -3.03 -26.26 -25.48
C SER A 453 -2.75 -26.29 -23.97
N PRO A 454 -1.63 -25.74 -23.47
CA PRO A 454 -1.41 -25.69 -22.03
C PRO A 454 -2.59 -24.93 -21.44
N MET A 455 -3.37 -25.57 -20.56
CA MET A 455 -4.41 -24.89 -19.80
C MET A 455 -3.75 -23.69 -19.11
N SER A 456 -4.04 -22.50 -19.61
CA SER A 456 -3.59 -21.27 -18.99
C SER A 456 -4.30 -21.13 -17.65
N LEU A 457 -3.52 -21.10 -16.57
CA LEU A 457 -4.01 -20.79 -15.22
C LEU A 457 -4.54 -19.34 -15.09
N ALA A 458 -4.59 -18.57 -16.19
CA ALA A 458 -5.03 -17.17 -16.21
C ALA A 458 -6.55 -16.96 -16.01
N TYR A 459 -7.34 -18.03 -15.89
CA TYR A 459 -8.78 -17.96 -15.57
C TYR A 459 -9.09 -18.10 -14.08
N GLY A 460 -8.08 -17.98 -13.20
CA GLY A 460 -8.26 -17.97 -11.75
C GLY A 460 -8.86 -16.66 -11.22
N ARG A 461 -9.33 -16.69 -9.97
CA ARG A 461 -9.78 -15.47 -9.28
C ARG A 461 -8.62 -14.49 -9.08
N PRO A 462 -8.83 -13.18 -9.27
CA PRO A 462 -7.85 -12.17 -8.87
C PRO A 462 -7.53 -12.33 -7.39
N TYR A 463 -6.25 -12.47 -7.05
CA TYR A 463 -5.78 -12.60 -5.67
C TYR A 463 -5.09 -11.31 -5.24
N LEU A 464 -5.62 -10.66 -4.20
CA LEU A 464 -5.04 -9.46 -3.59
C LEU A 464 -3.99 -9.89 -2.57
N ALA A 465 -2.71 -9.80 -2.95
CA ALA A 465 -1.56 -10.07 -2.09
C ALA A 465 -0.98 -8.76 -1.49
N ILE A 466 -1.84 -7.97 -0.86
CA ILE A 466 -1.48 -6.76 -0.12
C ILE A 466 -1.75 -6.98 1.38
N PRO A 467 -1.20 -6.18 2.31
CA PRO A 467 -1.41 -6.37 3.76
C PRO A 467 -2.87 -6.27 4.21
N GLY A 468 -3.72 -5.65 3.39
CA GLY A 468 -5.17 -5.61 3.53
C GLY A 468 -5.78 -4.61 2.52
N PRO A 469 -7.06 -4.75 2.16
CA PRO A 469 -7.98 -5.83 2.52
C PRO A 469 -7.62 -7.16 1.83
N SER A 470 -7.97 -8.29 2.48
CA SER A 470 -7.79 -9.64 1.94
C SER A 470 -8.99 -10.10 1.10
N VAL A 471 -8.81 -11.17 0.32
CA VAL A 471 -9.89 -11.79 -0.46
C VAL A 471 -10.95 -12.36 0.50
N ILE A 472 -12.19 -11.89 0.35
CA ILE A 472 -13.34 -12.39 1.12
C ILE A 472 -13.74 -13.77 0.59
N PRO A 473 -13.89 -14.81 1.44
CA PRO A 473 -14.36 -16.12 0.99
C PRO A 473 -15.78 -16.04 0.41
N ASP A 474 -16.09 -16.79 -0.65
CA ASP A 474 -17.42 -16.70 -1.31
C ASP A 474 -18.57 -16.97 -0.37
N ARG A 475 -18.41 -17.91 0.57
CA ARG A 475 -19.45 -18.20 1.56
C ARG A 475 -19.87 -16.95 2.33
N VAL A 476 -18.93 -16.03 2.59
CA VAL A 476 -19.19 -14.76 3.27
C VAL A 476 -19.82 -13.77 2.30
N LEU A 477 -19.33 -13.66 1.06
CA LEU A 477 -19.95 -12.82 0.04
C LEU A 477 -21.42 -13.22 -0.24
N ASN A 478 -21.70 -14.52 -0.29
CA ASN A 478 -23.04 -15.06 -0.45
C ASN A 478 -23.91 -14.74 0.76
N ALA A 479 -23.38 -14.83 1.99
CA ALA A 479 -24.10 -14.43 3.20
C ALA A 479 -24.40 -12.92 3.25
N MET A 480 -23.54 -12.07 2.66
CA MET A 480 -23.80 -10.63 2.50
C MET A 480 -24.87 -10.33 1.45
N HIS A 481 -25.22 -11.28 0.59
CA HIS A 481 -26.23 -11.14 -0.45
C HIS A 481 -27.64 -11.59 0.00
N VAL A 482 -27.88 -11.61 1.31
CA VAL A 482 -29.17 -11.98 1.90
C VAL A 482 -29.98 -10.69 2.15
N PRO A 483 -31.30 -10.66 1.85
CA PRO A 483 -32.16 -9.54 2.19
C PRO A 483 -32.11 -9.21 3.69
N ALA A 484 -32.19 -7.92 4.03
CA ALA A 484 -32.19 -7.50 5.43
C ALA A 484 -33.40 -8.09 6.18
N PRO A 485 -33.19 -8.75 7.34
CA PRO A 485 -34.27 -9.22 8.18
C PRO A 485 -34.99 -8.03 8.85
N ASN A 486 -36.21 -8.26 9.34
CA ASN A 486 -36.89 -7.29 10.19
C ASN A 486 -36.09 -7.10 11.49
N ILE A 487 -35.85 -5.84 11.87
CA ILE A 487 -35.04 -5.46 13.02
C ILE A 487 -35.74 -5.72 14.38
N TYR A 488 -37.05 -5.98 14.37
CA TYR A 488 -37.86 -6.22 15.57
C TYR A 488 -38.37 -7.67 15.68
N GLU A 489 -37.92 -8.57 14.79
CA GLU A 489 -38.38 -9.96 14.75
C GLU A 489 -37.21 -10.95 14.82
N GLY A 490 -37.51 -12.18 15.25
CA GLY A 490 -36.57 -13.12 15.85
C GLY A 490 -35.32 -13.49 15.04
N ALA A 491 -35.35 -13.44 13.71
CA ALA A 491 -34.21 -13.84 12.89
C ALA A 491 -32.93 -13.01 13.17
N LEU A 492 -33.07 -11.71 13.45
CA LEU A 492 -31.93 -10.87 13.80
C LEU A 492 -31.44 -11.14 15.23
N GLU A 493 -32.35 -11.29 16.19
CA GLU A 493 -32.02 -11.57 17.59
C GLU A 493 -31.28 -12.90 17.75
N GLU A 494 -31.75 -13.95 17.08
CA GLU A 494 -31.11 -15.27 17.07
C GLU A 494 -29.70 -15.19 16.46
N THR A 495 -29.56 -14.46 15.36
CA THR A 495 -28.26 -14.24 14.71
C THR A 495 -27.28 -13.54 15.67
N VAL A 496 -27.68 -12.41 16.27
CA VAL A 496 -26.82 -11.66 17.21
C VAL A 496 -26.46 -12.50 18.42
N ARG A 497 -27.42 -13.25 18.99
CA ARG A 497 -27.18 -14.15 20.13
C ARG A 497 -26.18 -15.26 19.78
N GLY A 498 -26.22 -15.78 18.57
CA GLY A 498 -25.26 -16.77 18.06
C GLY A 498 -23.86 -16.21 17.81
N LEU A 499 -23.73 -14.93 17.44
CA LEU A 499 -22.43 -14.30 17.17
C LEU A 499 -21.59 -14.11 18.44
N VAL A 500 -22.20 -13.85 19.60
CA VAL A 500 -21.49 -13.61 20.87
C VAL A 500 -20.58 -14.80 21.28
N PRO A 501 -21.06 -16.05 21.39
CA PRO A 501 -20.20 -17.19 21.72
C PRO A 501 -19.14 -17.47 20.64
N ASP A 502 -19.45 -17.26 19.36
CA ASP A 502 -18.48 -17.41 18.27
C ASP A 502 -17.35 -16.40 18.35
N LEU A 503 -17.67 -15.14 18.67
CA LEU A 503 -16.67 -14.09 18.88
C LEU A 503 -15.80 -14.38 20.10
N ARG A 504 -16.38 -14.86 21.21
CA ARG A 504 -15.60 -15.33 22.38
C ARG A 504 -14.63 -16.45 22.00
N LYS A 505 -15.07 -17.40 21.16
CA LYS A 505 -14.22 -18.48 20.65
C LYS A 505 -13.08 -17.97 19.78
N VAL A 506 -13.33 -17.01 18.89
CA VAL A 506 -12.31 -16.39 18.02
C VAL A 506 -11.30 -15.59 18.85
N ALA A 507 -11.77 -14.77 19.79
CA ALA A 507 -10.95 -13.97 20.69
C ALA A 507 -10.27 -14.82 21.78
N ARG A 508 -10.65 -16.09 21.93
CA ARG A 508 -10.19 -17.02 22.97
C ARG A 508 -10.37 -16.45 24.38
N THR A 509 -11.54 -15.88 24.64
CA THR A 509 -11.86 -15.23 25.92
C THR A 509 -13.15 -15.79 26.53
N THR A 510 -13.22 -15.74 27.86
CA THR A 510 -14.45 -15.95 28.63
C THR A 510 -15.14 -14.63 29.00
N ALA A 511 -14.50 -13.49 28.72
CA ALA A 511 -15.02 -12.16 29.01
C ALA A 511 -16.15 -11.75 28.04
N ASP A 512 -16.76 -10.61 28.33
CA ASP A 512 -17.75 -10.01 27.44
C ASP A 512 -17.14 -9.51 26.14
N VAL A 513 -17.93 -9.61 25.06
CA VAL A 513 -17.54 -9.19 23.72
C VAL A 513 -18.56 -8.20 23.19
N ALA A 514 -18.07 -7.21 22.45
CA ALA A 514 -18.90 -6.20 21.80
C ALA A 514 -18.73 -6.28 20.27
N ILE A 515 -19.78 -5.92 19.54
CA ILE A 515 -19.80 -5.90 18.07
C ILE A 515 -19.96 -4.46 17.62
N TYR A 516 -19.04 -3.97 16.79
CA TYR A 516 -19.09 -2.63 16.23
C TYR A 516 -19.25 -2.67 14.72
N SER A 517 -20.19 -1.88 14.20
CA SER A 517 -20.39 -1.67 12.76
C SER A 517 -19.43 -0.60 12.23
N CYS A 518 -18.13 -0.89 12.27
CA CYS A 518 -17.07 0.02 11.83
C CYS A 518 -15.87 -0.73 11.24
N ASN A 519 -14.86 0.01 10.77
CA ASN A 519 -13.56 -0.56 10.44
C ASN A 519 -12.71 -0.81 11.71
N GLY A 520 -11.51 -1.38 11.56
CA GLY A 520 -10.63 -1.68 12.70
C GLY A 520 -10.26 -0.46 13.56
N HIS A 521 -10.10 0.73 12.97
CA HIS A 521 -9.78 1.94 13.73
C HIS A 521 -10.97 2.46 14.56
N GLY A 522 -12.21 2.21 14.12
CA GLY A 522 -13.38 2.50 14.95
C GLY A 522 -13.43 1.62 16.20
N ALA A 523 -12.99 0.36 16.09
CA ALA A 523 -12.88 -0.53 17.26
C ALA A 523 -11.76 -0.08 18.21
N TRP A 524 -10.66 0.48 17.70
CA TRP A 524 -9.60 1.09 18.52
C TRP A 524 -10.10 2.27 19.33
N GLU A 525 -10.87 3.17 18.72
CA GLU A 525 -11.48 4.32 19.39
C GLU A 525 -12.50 3.88 20.44
N ALA A 526 -13.33 2.89 20.10
CA ALA A 526 -14.29 2.32 21.04
C ALA A 526 -13.60 1.67 22.25
N ALA A 527 -12.53 0.91 22.03
CA ALA A 527 -11.75 0.32 23.11
C ALA A 527 -11.10 1.42 23.97
N ALA A 528 -10.42 2.39 23.35
CA ALA A 528 -9.78 3.50 24.07
C ALA A 528 -10.78 4.29 24.93
N SER A 529 -11.93 4.65 24.37
CA SER A 529 -12.98 5.39 25.07
C SER A 529 -13.57 4.65 26.28
N ASN A 530 -13.46 3.32 26.33
CA ASN A 530 -13.94 2.51 27.45
C ASN A 530 -12.82 2.16 28.46
N MET A 531 -11.55 2.43 28.14
CA MET A 531 -10.41 2.12 29.02
C MET A 531 -9.91 3.31 29.83
N ILE A 532 -10.06 4.54 29.30
CA ILE A 532 -9.40 5.73 29.85
C ILE A 532 -10.36 6.91 30.03
N ARG A 533 -9.97 7.81 30.94
CA ARG A 533 -10.54 9.16 31.10
C ARG A 533 -9.55 10.21 30.57
N ARG A 534 -10.05 11.42 30.31
CA ARG A 534 -9.17 12.56 30.01
C ARG A 534 -8.19 12.78 31.16
N GLY A 535 -6.93 12.99 30.84
CA GLY A 535 -5.82 13.14 31.79
C GLY A 535 -5.16 11.83 32.22
N ASP A 536 -5.76 10.66 31.95
CA ASP A 536 -5.12 9.37 32.26
C ASP A 536 -3.85 9.20 31.44
N LYS A 537 -2.82 8.61 32.07
CA LYS A 537 -1.53 8.35 31.41
C LYS A 537 -1.58 7.02 30.65
N VAL A 538 -1.07 7.00 29.42
CA VAL A 538 -1.03 5.81 28.57
C VAL A 538 0.37 5.62 28.00
N LEU A 539 0.88 4.38 28.06
CA LEU A 539 2.19 4.02 27.52
C LEU A 539 2.02 3.32 26.17
N VAL A 540 2.49 3.92 25.09
CA VAL A 540 2.44 3.36 23.74
C VAL A 540 3.77 2.74 23.38
N LEU A 541 3.76 1.46 23.01
CA LEU A 541 4.93 0.70 22.59
C LEU A 541 4.98 0.67 21.05
N SER A 542 5.67 1.65 20.47
CA SER A 542 5.67 1.86 19.02
C SER A 542 6.65 0.93 18.31
N THR A 543 6.14 0.10 17.41
CA THR A 543 6.91 -0.79 16.51
C THR A 543 6.59 -0.57 15.03
N GLY A 544 5.92 0.54 14.71
CA GLY A 544 5.43 0.82 13.37
C GLY A 544 4.33 1.88 13.31
N ARG A 545 3.61 1.92 12.19
CA ARG A 545 2.62 2.97 11.91
C ARG A 545 1.36 2.82 12.75
N PHE A 546 0.96 1.58 13.05
CA PHE A 546 -0.33 1.30 13.67
C PHE A 546 -0.30 1.59 15.17
N ALA A 547 0.78 1.24 15.86
CA ALA A 547 0.93 1.56 17.28
C ALA A 547 0.95 3.08 17.52
N ALA A 548 1.72 3.82 16.73
CA ALA A 548 1.73 5.28 16.77
C ALA A 548 0.36 5.88 16.44
N GLY A 549 -0.33 5.34 15.43
CA GLY A 549 -1.68 5.77 15.06
C GLY A 549 -2.70 5.54 16.17
N TRP A 550 -2.62 4.42 16.90
CA TRP A 550 -3.48 4.17 18.05
C TRP A 550 -3.15 5.11 19.21
N GLY A 551 -1.87 5.41 19.44
CA GLY A 551 -1.46 6.45 20.39
C GLY A 551 -2.11 7.81 20.11
N THR A 552 -2.17 8.25 18.85
CA THR A 552 -2.88 9.47 18.47
C THR A 552 -4.38 9.43 18.77
N VAL A 553 -5.02 8.25 18.76
CA VAL A 553 -6.42 8.12 19.18
C VAL A 553 -6.56 8.39 20.69
N PHE A 554 -5.67 7.82 21.51
CA PHE A 554 -5.65 8.10 22.95
C PHE A 554 -5.39 9.58 23.25
N GLU A 555 -4.43 10.22 22.56
CA GLU A 555 -4.15 11.65 22.69
C GLU A 555 -5.39 12.51 22.37
N ARG A 556 -6.10 12.18 21.28
CA ARG A 556 -7.32 12.91 20.88
C ARG A 556 -8.48 12.73 21.86
N LEU A 557 -8.54 11.58 22.53
CA LEU A 557 -9.47 11.34 23.63
C LEU A 557 -9.01 12.01 24.94
N GLY A 558 -7.87 12.71 24.92
CA GLY A 558 -7.36 13.53 26.02
C GLY A 558 -6.49 12.80 27.03
N ALA A 559 -5.96 11.61 26.70
CA ALA A 559 -4.94 10.97 27.53
C ALA A 559 -3.58 11.65 27.41
N VAL A 560 -2.78 11.55 28.47
CA VAL A 560 -1.35 11.90 28.46
C VAL A 560 -0.59 10.69 27.91
N VAL A 561 -0.20 10.75 26.64
CA VAL A 561 0.47 9.63 25.98
C VAL A 561 1.99 9.76 26.09
N GLU A 562 2.61 8.72 26.64
CA GLU A 562 4.05 8.50 26.62
C GLU A 562 4.35 7.41 25.60
N THR A 563 5.28 7.66 24.67
CA THR A 563 5.63 6.69 23.63
C THR A 563 7.07 6.21 23.80
N VAL A 564 7.25 4.89 23.82
CA VAL A 564 8.56 4.25 23.70
C VAL A 564 8.69 3.72 22.27
N ASP A 565 9.60 4.31 21.49
CA ASP A 565 9.87 3.88 20.12
C ASP A 565 10.90 2.73 20.10
N PHE A 566 10.52 1.62 19.48
CA PHE A 566 11.34 0.44 19.21
C PHE A 566 11.73 0.33 17.74
N GLY A 567 11.38 1.33 16.92
CA GLY A 567 11.64 1.37 15.50
C GLY A 567 10.72 0.45 14.70
N LYS A 568 11.20 -0.02 13.55
CA LYS A 568 10.37 -0.72 12.55
C LYS A 568 10.88 -2.12 12.17
N ARG A 569 11.84 -2.65 12.94
CA ARG A 569 12.62 -3.85 12.55
C ARG A 569 12.59 -4.96 13.60
N ALA A 570 12.27 -4.64 14.84
CA ALA A 570 12.28 -5.58 15.95
C ALA A 570 10.99 -5.45 16.77
N PRO A 571 10.55 -6.53 17.44
CA PRO A 571 9.49 -6.43 18.42
C PRO A 571 9.90 -5.55 19.60
N VAL A 572 8.92 -5.19 20.41
CA VAL A 572 9.12 -4.54 21.71
C VAL A 572 10.16 -5.30 22.52
N ALA A 573 11.18 -4.60 23.02
CA ALA A 573 12.16 -5.14 23.94
C ALA A 573 11.61 -5.05 25.37
N LEU A 574 11.39 -6.21 26.01
CA LEU A 574 10.66 -6.32 27.28
C LEU A 574 11.41 -5.68 28.45
N ASP A 575 12.74 -5.69 28.43
CA ASP A 575 13.61 -4.99 29.39
C ASP A 575 13.30 -3.48 29.45
N ARG A 576 13.20 -2.82 28.29
CA ARG A 576 12.86 -1.39 28.23
C ARG A 576 11.43 -1.11 28.69
N VAL A 577 10.51 -2.05 28.51
CA VAL A 577 9.14 -1.92 29.04
C VAL A 577 9.15 -2.08 30.56
N GLU A 578 9.94 -3.02 31.07
CA GLU A 578 10.12 -3.22 32.50
C GLU A 578 10.63 -1.94 33.16
N ASP A 579 11.67 -1.32 32.59
CA ASP A 579 12.23 -0.06 33.06
C ASP A 579 11.16 1.05 33.12
N ALA A 580 10.38 1.21 32.04
CA ALA A 580 9.30 2.21 31.98
C ALA A 580 8.22 1.96 33.04
N LEU A 581 7.80 0.70 33.25
CA LEU A 581 6.79 0.34 34.24
C LEU A 581 7.31 0.44 35.69
N ARG A 582 8.61 0.22 35.91
CA ARG A 582 9.24 0.41 37.23
C ARG A 582 9.46 1.87 37.56
N ALA A 583 9.76 2.70 36.56
CA ALA A 583 9.89 4.14 36.71
C ALA A 583 8.55 4.81 37.09
N ASP A 584 7.42 4.23 36.70
CA ASP A 584 6.09 4.65 37.14
C ASP A 584 5.76 4.16 38.56
N SER A 585 6.52 4.63 39.56
CA SER A 585 6.35 4.22 40.95
C SER A 585 4.97 4.60 41.52
N ALA A 586 4.35 5.66 40.99
CA ALA A 586 3.00 6.10 41.35
C ALA A 586 1.89 5.28 40.68
N LYS A 587 2.23 4.35 39.78
CA LYS A 587 1.28 3.53 39.00
C LYS A 587 0.26 4.39 38.23
N ALA A 588 0.72 5.52 37.67
CA ALA A 588 -0.12 6.46 36.94
C ALA A 588 -0.49 5.95 35.53
N ILE A 589 0.30 5.06 34.93
CA ILE A 589 0.02 4.47 33.62
C ILE A 589 -1.22 3.57 33.75
N LYS A 590 -2.29 3.98 33.06
CA LYS A 590 -3.58 3.29 33.07
C LYS A 590 -3.64 2.15 32.06
N ALA A 591 -3.01 2.33 30.91
CA ALA A 591 -2.96 1.34 29.84
C ALA A 591 -1.59 1.30 29.16
N VAL A 592 -1.16 0.10 28.80
CA VAL A 592 -0.03 -0.18 27.92
C VAL A 592 -0.59 -0.61 26.58
N VAL A 593 -0.27 0.15 25.53
CA VAL A 593 -0.84 0.01 24.19
C VAL A 593 0.21 -0.61 23.26
N VAL A 594 -0.13 -1.73 22.64
CA VAL A 594 0.75 -2.45 21.72
C VAL A 594 -0.05 -3.04 20.56
N VAL A 595 0.55 -3.06 19.37
CA VAL A 595 -0.03 -3.77 18.23
C VAL A 595 0.57 -5.16 18.15
N HIS A 596 -0.27 -6.21 18.17
CA HIS A 596 0.22 -7.59 18.08
C HIS A 596 0.99 -7.86 16.78
N VAL A 597 0.45 -7.46 15.63
CA VAL A 597 1.15 -7.50 14.33
C VAL A 597 0.97 -6.17 13.61
N ASP A 598 2.05 -5.40 13.47
CA ASP A 598 2.01 -4.16 12.69
C ASP A 598 2.21 -4.49 11.22
N THR A 599 1.16 -4.39 10.41
CA THR A 599 1.22 -4.79 9.00
C THR A 599 2.07 -3.85 8.13
N ALA A 600 2.40 -2.65 8.61
CA ALA A 600 3.29 -1.73 7.91
C ALA A 600 4.77 -2.13 8.06
N THR A 601 5.13 -2.83 9.15
CA THR A 601 6.51 -3.27 9.44
C THR A 601 6.67 -4.79 9.41
N SER A 602 5.57 -5.54 9.41
CA SER A 602 5.50 -7.00 9.61
C SER A 602 6.04 -7.48 10.97
N VAL A 603 6.28 -6.57 11.91
CA VAL A 603 6.73 -6.92 13.27
C VAL A 603 5.58 -7.56 14.03
N ARG A 604 5.86 -8.70 14.67
CA ARG A 604 4.95 -9.37 15.61
C ARG A 604 5.48 -9.26 17.03
N ASN A 605 4.73 -8.59 17.90
CA ASN A 605 5.06 -8.42 19.31
C ASN A 605 4.63 -9.63 20.15
N ASP A 606 5.39 -9.94 21.20
CA ASP A 606 5.06 -11.01 22.14
C ASP A 606 4.08 -10.50 23.21
N ILE A 607 2.78 -10.64 22.93
CA ILE A 607 1.70 -10.22 23.84
C ILE A 607 1.69 -11.05 25.13
N ALA A 608 2.02 -12.34 25.04
CA ALA A 608 2.04 -13.22 26.21
C ALA A 608 3.20 -12.88 27.14
N GLY A 609 4.40 -12.68 26.57
CA GLY A 609 5.57 -12.22 27.31
C GLY A 609 5.36 -10.84 27.94
N LEU A 610 4.72 -9.92 27.21
CA LEU A 610 4.38 -8.59 27.74
C LEU A 610 3.39 -8.66 28.92
N ARG A 611 2.32 -9.48 28.84
CA ARG A 611 1.39 -9.66 29.97
C ARG A 611 2.10 -10.27 31.18
N ALA A 612 2.90 -11.32 30.97
CA ALA A 612 3.65 -11.96 32.05
C ALA A 612 4.65 -11.00 32.73
N LEU A 613 5.28 -10.12 31.94
CA LEU A 613 6.13 -9.06 32.48
C LEU A 613 5.33 -8.10 33.35
N MET A 614 4.19 -7.60 32.88
CA MET A 614 3.35 -6.67 33.63
C MET A 614 2.87 -7.29 34.96
N ASP A 615 2.56 -8.59 34.96
CA ASP A 615 2.21 -9.35 36.16
C ASP A 615 3.41 -9.47 37.13
N THR A 616 4.60 -9.76 36.59
CA THR A 616 5.84 -9.88 37.37
C THR A 616 6.24 -8.54 38.01
N VAL A 617 6.08 -7.44 37.29
CA VAL A 617 6.30 -6.07 37.80
C VAL A 617 5.18 -5.64 38.77
N GLY A 618 4.04 -6.34 38.77
CA GLY A 618 2.87 -5.98 39.56
C GLY A 618 2.26 -4.63 39.14
N HIS A 619 2.30 -4.30 37.85
CA HIS A 619 1.74 -3.04 37.35
C HIS A 619 0.23 -3.18 37.05
N PRO A 620 -0.65 -2.31 37.58
CA PRO A 620 -2.11 -2.44 37.41
C PRO A 620 -2.62 -1.96 36.04
N ALA A 621 -1.73 -1.67 35.10
CA ALA A 621 -2.13 -1.14 33.79
C ALA A 621 -2.86 -2.21 32.98
N LEU A 622 -3.89 -1.78 32.25
CA LEU A 622 -4.53 -2.61 31.24
C LEU A 622 -3.55 -2.88 30.10
N LEU A 623 -3.61 -4.07 29.51
CA LEU A 623 -2.90 -4.37 28.27
C LEU A 623 -3.89 -4.21 27.11
N ALA A 624 -3.61 -3.23 26.25
CA ALA A 624 -4.40 -2.84 25.10
C ALA A 624 -3.71 -3.26 23.80
#